data_AF-A0A225SYQ0-F1
#
_entry.id   AF-A0A225SYQ0-F1
#
_cell.length_a   1.000
_cell.length_b   1.000
_cell.length_c   1.000
_cell.angle_alpha   90.00
_cell.angle_beta   90.00
_cell.angle_gamma   90.00
#
_symmetry.space_group_name_H-M   'P 1'
#
loop_
_entity.id
_entity.type
_entity.pdbx_description
1 polymer ?
#
loop_
_entity_poly.entity_id
_entity_poly.type
_entity_poly.pdbx_seq_one_letter_code
_entity_poly.pdbx_strand_id
1 'polypeptide(L)'
;MLLWTLLICLAILALYAADRAWLRHVQREDLPLSDPQGYLEMTARMTELCHGDRARVDQLIARQRQRFPQAAHAELVRLAMRQLLEPQSAKHP
;
A
#
# COMPACT_ATOMS: atom_id res chain seq x y z
N MET A 1 -14.38 43.44 -29.34
CA MET A 1 -14.93 43.08 -28.02
C MET A 1 -15.44 41.64 -28.00
N LEU A 2 -16.33 41.25 -28.92
CA LEU A 2 -16.87 39.89 -29.01
C LEU A 2 -15.82 38.77 -29.13
N LEU A 3 -14.77 38.99 -29.94
CA LEU A 3 -13.67 38.03 -30.10
C LEU A 3 -12.92 37.78 -28.78
N TRP A 4 -12.63 38.85 -28.03
CA TRP A 4 -11.93 38.77 -26.75
C TRP A 4 -12.76 38.05 -25.70
N THR A 5 -14.07 38.32 -25.64
CA THR A 5 -14.97 37.58 -24.75
C THR A 5 -15.04 36.10 -25.11
N LEU A 6 -15.06 35.75 -26.40
CA LEU A 6 -15.06 34.34 -26.83
C LEU A 6 -13.76 33.63 -26.46
N LEU A 7 -12.61 34.27 -26.64
CA LEU A 7 -11.31 33.71 -26.25
C LEU A 7 -11.22 33.49 -24.73
N ILE A 8 -11.71 34.43 -23.93
CA ILE A 8 -11.77 34.30 -22.48
C ILE A 8 -12.68 33.13 -22.08
N CYS A 9 -13.88 33.02 -22.68
CA CYS A 9 -14.78 31.90 -22.42
C CYS A 9 -14.16 30.54 -22.79
N LEU A 10 -13.46 30.47 -23.93
CA LEU A 10 -12.75 29.25 -24.35
C LEU A 10 -11.62 28.87 -23.38
N ALA A 11 -10.85 29.86 -22.92
CA ALA A 11 -9.77 29.62 -21.95
C ALA A 11 -10.31 29.06 -20.63
N ILE A 12 -11.42 29.63 -20.12
CA ILE A 12 -12.07 29.14 -18.89
C ILE A 12 -12.60 27.71 -19.08
N LEU A 13 -13.25 27.43 -20.22
CA LEU A 13 -13.73 26.09 -20.55
C LEU A 13 -12.60 25.07 -20.64
N ALA A 14 -11.48 25.43 -21.27
CA ALA A 14 -10.31 24.57 -21.39
C ALA A 14 -9.70 24.24 -20.02
N LEU A 15 -9.57 25.25 -19.14
CA LEU A 15 -9.06 25.06 -17.80
C LEU A 15 -9.98 24.15 -16.96
N TYR A 16 -11.29 24.38 -17.02
CA TYR A 16 -12.26 23.55 -16.33
C TYR A 16 -12.29 22.10 -16.84
N ALA A 17 -12.16 21.90 -18.15
CA ALA A 17 -12.08 20.56 -18.74
C ALA A 17 -10.80 19.83 -18.33
N ALA A 18 -9.66 20.53 -18.29
CA ALA A 18 -8.38 19.98 -17.82
C ALA A 18 -8.44 19.58 -16.35
N ASP A 19 -9.02 20.43 -15.49
CA ASP A 19 -9.23 20.14 -14.07
C ASP A 19 -10.12 18.91 -13.86
N ARG A 20 -11.26 18.83 -14.57
CA ARG A 20 -12.13 17.64 -14.55
C ARG A 20 -11.43 16.38 -15.07
N ALA A 21 -10.61 16.50 -16.12
CA ALA A 21 -9.86 15.37 -16.65
C ALA A 21 -8.79 14.88 -15.66
N TRP A 22 -8.11 15.83 -15.01
CA TRP A 22 -7.15 15.55 -13.95
C TRP A 22 -7.81 14.86 -12.75
N LEU A 23 -8.95 15.37 -12.27
CA LEU A 23 -9.70 14.75 -11.18
C LEU A 23 -10.15 13.33 -11.52
N ARG A 24 -10.57 13.05 -12.77
CA ARG A 24 -10.88 11.67 -13.21
C ARG A 24 -9.65 10.77 -13.28
N HIS A 25 -8.49 11.34 -13.60
CA HIS A 25 -7.23 10.61 -13.64
C HIS A 25 -6.73 10.27 -12.23
N VAL A 26 -6.82 11.22 -11.29
CA VAL A 26 -6.43 11.04 -9.89
C VAL A 26 -7.43 10.15 -9.14
N GLN A 27 -8.74 10.33 -9.31
CA GLN A 27 -9.76 9.42 -8.73
C GLN A 27 -9.67 7.99 -9.27
N ARG A 28 -8.99 7.78 -10.41
CA ARG A 28 -8.71 6.43 -10.91
C ARG A 28 -7.70 5.66 -10.06
N GLU A 29 -7.02 6.30 -9.12
CA GLU A 29 -6.15 5.62 -8.15
C GLU A 29 -6.94 4.84 -7.08
N ASP A 30 -8.27 4.98 -7.00
CA ASP A 30 -9.15 4.10 -6.23
C ASP A 30 -9.37 2.73 -6.92
N LEU A 31 -8.39 2.26 -7.70
CA LEU A 31 -8.31 0.84 -8.02
C LEU A 31 -8.06 0.12 -6.71
N PRO A 32 -8.92 -0.84 -6.29
CA PRO A 32 -8.62 -1.65 -5.12
C PRO A 32 -7.24 -2.24 -5.32
N LEU A 33 -6.31 -1.98 -4.39
CA LEU A 33 -4.97 -2.56 -4.46
C LEU A 33 -5.15 -4.05 -4.71
N SER A 34 -4.73 -4.51 -5.89
CA SER A 34 -4.86 -5.90 -6.27
C SER A 34 -3.96 -6.70 -5.35
N ASP A 35 -4.57 -7.33 -4.35
CA ASP A 35 -3.88 -8.17 -3.38
C ASP A 35 -4.31 -9.63 -3.55
N PRO A 36 -3.90 -10.29 -4.66
CA PRO A 36 -4.31 -11.65 -4.95
C PRO A 36 -3.83 -12.67 -3.92
N GLN A 37 -2.95 -12.29 -2.99
CA GLN A 37 -2.33 -13.17 -2.01
C GLN A 37 -2.65 -12.81 -0.55
N GLY A 38 -3.42 -11.74 -0.32
CA GLY A 38 -3.79 -11.23 1.01
C GLY A 38 -2.61 -10.61 1.78
N TYR A 39 -1.57 -10.19 1.08
CA TYR A 39 -0.35 -9.62 1.65
C TYR A 39 -0.59 -8.34 2.47
N LEU A 40 -1.42 -7.43 1.96
CA LEU A 40 -1.74 -6.17 2.64
C LEU A 40 -2.55 -6.43 3.90
N GLU A 41 -3.49 -7.37 3.85
CA GLU A 41 -4.25 -7.78 5.02
C GLU A 41 -3.33 -8.47 6.06
N MET A 42 -2.41 -9.33 5.62
CA MET A 42 -1.45 -9.98 6.51
C MET A 42 -0.49 -8.99 7.16
N THR A 43 0.02 -8.01 6.42
CA THR A 43 0.89 -6.97 6.98
C THR A 43 0.16 -6.04 7.94
N ALA A 44 -1.10 -5.69 7.65
CA ALA A 44 -1.95 -4.96 8.58
C ALA A 44 -2.14 -5.72 9.90
N ARG A 45 -2.53 -7.00 9.83
CA ARG A 45 -2.66 -7.87 11.01
C ARG A 45 -1.35 -8.07 11.77
N MET A 46 -0.21 -8.21 11.07
CA MET A 46 1.10 -8.27 11.73
C MET A 46 1.42 -6.98 12.48
N THR A 47 1.07 -5.84 11.90
CA THR A 47 1.25 -4.52 12.53
C THR A 47 0.38 -4.40 13.77
N GLU A 48 -0.87 -4.88 13.73
CA GLU A 48 -1.75 -4.96 14.90
C GLU A 48 -1.17 -5.87 15.99
N LEU A 49 -0.69 -7.07 15.63
CA LEU A 49 -0.02 -8.00 16.56
C LEU A 49 1.27 -7.40 17.16
N CYS A 50 1.91 -6.48 16.45
CA CYS A 50 3.06 -5.71 16.93
C CYS A 50 2.66 -4.40 17.61
N HIS A 51 1.39 -4.21 17.99
CA HIS A 51 0.85 -3.01 18.64
C HIS A 51 1.11 -1.70 17.88
N GLY A 52 1.12 -1.76 16.54
CA GLY A 52 1.39 -0.60 15.69
C GLY A 52 2.87 -0.36 15.38
N ASP A 53 3.79 -1.15 15.94
CA ASP A 53 5.23 -1.00 15.70
C ASP A 53 5.64 -1.56 14.33
N ARG A 54 5.66 -0.68 13.32
CA ARG A 54 6.10 -1.01 11.97
C ARG A 54 7.58 -1.39 11.89
N ALA A 55 8.45 -0.79 12.70
CA ALA A 55 9.87 -1.10 12.68
C ALA A 55 10.13 -2.55 13.11
N ARG A 56 9.34 -3.04 14.07
CA ARG A 56 9.38 -4.44 14.50
C ARG A 56 8.90 -5.40 13.41
N VAL A 57 7.85 -5.06 12.67
CA VAL A 57 7.37 -5.84 11.51
C VAL A 57 8.46 -5.92 10.44
N ASP A 58 9.09 -4.80 10.09
CA ASP A 58 10.15 -4.75 9.10
C ASP A 58 11.37 -5.58 9.50
N GLN A 59 11.75 -5.55 10.79
CA GLN A 59 12.83 -6.39 11.32
C GLN A 59 12.50 -7.88 11.22
N LEU A 60 11.25 -8.29 11.46
CA LEU A 60 10.84 -9.68 11.31
C LEU A 60 10.91 -10.14 9.85
N ILE A 61 10.42 -9.31 8.92
CA ILE A 61 10.49 -9.60 7.48
C ILE A 61 11.96 -9.65 7.02
N ALA A 62 12.80 -8.73 7.48
CA ALA A 62 14.24 -8.70 7.15
C ALA A 62 14.97 -9.95 7.64
N ARG A 63 14.66 -10.43 8.86
CA ARG A 63 15.19 -11.71 9.38
C ARG A 63 14.78 -12.90 8.52
N GLN A 64 13.53 -12.93 8.05
CA GLN A 64 13.08 -13.98 7.14
C GLN A 64 13.74 -13.87 5.77
N ARG A 65 13.97 -12.65 5.26
CA ARG A 65 14.69 -12.41 3.99
C ARG A 65 16.12 -12.94 4.04
N GLN A 66 16.80 -12.78 5.16
CA GLN A 66 18.15 -13.32 5.36
C GLN A 66 18.16 -14.86 5.36
N ARG A 67 17.13 -15.49 5.95
CA ARG A 67 17.00 -16.96 5.99
C ARG A 67 16.56 -17.56 4.67
N PHE A 68 15.68 -16.86 3.95
CA PHE A 68 15.08 -17.31 2.69
C PHE A 68 15.27 -16.25 1.59
N PRO A 69 16.50 -16.07 1.08
CA PRO A 69 16.82 -15.01 0.11
C PRO A 69 16.07 -15.18 -1.23
N GLN A 70 15.69 -16.41 -1.57
CA GLN A 70 14.96 -16.75 -2.79
C GLN A 70 13.43 -16.64 -2.64
N ALA A 71 12.90 -16.48 -1.42
CA ALA A 71 11.46 -16.43 -1.21
C ALA A 71 10.87 -15.09 -1.68
N ALA A 72 9.69 -15.16 -2.29
CA ALA A 72 8.91 -13.97 -2.64
C ALA A 72 8.48 -13.21 -1.38
N HIS A 73 8.25 -11.90 -1.51
CA HIS A 73 7.96 -11.03 -0.36
C HIS A 73 6.70 -11.46 0.41
N ALA A 74 5.66 -11.93 -0.29
CA ALA A 74 4.45 -12.44 0.33
C ALA A 74 4.70 -13.70 1.19
N GLU A 75 5.58 -14.59 0.74
CA GLU A 75 5.99 -15.76 1.52
C GLU A 75 6.81 -15.36 2.74
N LEU A 76 7.66 -14.34 2.64
CA LEU A 76 8.40 -13.81 3.78
C LEU A 76 7.47 -13.25 4.86
N VAL A 77 6.41 -12.55 4.47
CA VAL A 77 5.39 -12.06 5.41
C VAL A 77 4.60 -13.21 6.03
N ARG A 78 4.25 -14.25 5.26
CA ARG A 78 3.63 -15.46 5.83
C ARG A 78 4.52 -16.15 6.86
N LEU A 79 5.82 -16.28 6.57
CA LEU A 79 6.79 -16.86 7.49
C LEU A 79 6.97 -16.01 8.75
N ALA A 80 7.02 -14.69 8.60
CA ALA A 80 7.11 -13.75 9.72
C ALA A 80 5.83 -13.80 10.59
N MET A 81 4.66 -13.88 9.96
CA MET A 81 3.38 -14.05 10.65
C MET A 81 3.32 -15.38 11.41
N ARG A 82 3.75 -16.49 10.81
CA ARG A 82 3.84 -17.79 11.50
C ARG A 82 4.73 -17.71 12.73
N GLN A 83 5.88 -17.04 12.63
CA GLN A 83 6.78 -16.85 13.76
C GLN A 83 6.17 -16.00 14.88
N LEU A 84 5.30 -15.04 14.56
CA LEU A 84 4.58 -14.23 15.55
C LEU A 84 3.46 -15.02 16.27
N LEU A 85 2.80 -15.91 15.53
CA LEU A 85 1.68 -16.72 16.02
C LEU A 85 2.12 -18.01 16.71
N GLU A 86 3.32 -18.50 16.41
CA GLU A 86 3.91 -19.61 17.14
C GLU A 86 4.06 -19.23 18.62
N PRO A 87 3.48 -20.01 19.54
CA PRO A 87 3.51 -19.65 20.94
C PRO A 87 4.97 -19.68 21.39
N GLN A 88 5.41 -18.64 22.11
CA GLN A 88 6.74 -18.54 22.72
C GLN A 88 7.01 -19.63 23.81
N SER A 89 6.26 -20.73 23.80
CA SER A 89 6.26 -21.83 24.77
C SER A 89 7.57 -22.62 24.83
N ALA A 90 8.56 -22.33 23.99
CA ALA A 90 9.87 -23.01 24.00
C ALA A 90 10.95 -22.28 24.82
N LYS A 91 10.61 -21.20 25.55
CA LYS A 91 11.55 -20.50 26.44
C LYS A 91 11.02 -20.38 27.86
N HIS A 92 11.00 -21.50 28.57
CA HIS A 92 11.29 -21.53 30.00
C HIS A 92 11.96 -22.87 30.33
N PRO A 93 13.26 -22.90 30.69
CA PRO A 93 13.82 -24.01 31.46
C PRO A 93 13.27 -23.99 32.90
#